data_AF-A0A939KW73-F1
#
_entry.id   AF-A0A939KW73-F1
#
_cell.length_a   1.000
_cell.length_b   1.000
_cell.length_c   1.000
_cell.angle_alpha   90.00
_cell.angle_beta   90.00
_cell.angle_gamma   90.00
#
_symmetry.space_group_name_H-M   'P 1'
#
loop_
_entity.id
_entity.type
_entity.pdbx_description
1 polymer ?
#
loop_
_entity_poly.entity_id
_entity_poly.type
_entity_poly.pdbx_seq_one_letter_code
_entity_poly.pdbx_strand_id
1 'polypeptide(L)'
;MLTCNYRVFQEANGDYIIREVFYAENGAIIGCTENAVEPWGRSPEELAKDIESFQEALMLPVLTLADIPTDRSYQKHEGKNNISHEQLMAELGLSHLSLTS
;
A
#
# COMPACT_ATOMS: atom_id res chain seq x y z
N MET A 1 -5.74 -5.69 11.48
CA MET A 1 -5.66 -5.33 10.04
C MET A 1 -4.44 -4.46 9.80
N LEU A 2 -3.79 -4.60 8.65
CA LEU A 2 -2.77 -3.65 8.21
C LEU A 2 -3.45 -2.34 7.79
N THR A 3 -2.96 -1.21 8.29
CA THR A 3 -3.49 0.10 7.93
C THR A 3 -2.46 0.83 7.07
N CYS A 4 -2.92 1.42 5.97
CA CYS A 4 -2.13 2.33 5.14
C CYS A 4 -2.56 3.77 5.45
N ASN A 5 -1.60 4.69 5.51
CA ASN A 5 -1.89 6.12 5.58
C ASN A 5 -0.82 6.92 4.81
N TYR A 6 -1.19 8.08 4.27
CA TYR A 6 -0.25 8.96 3.59
C TYR A 6 0.58 9.75 4.60
N ARG A 7 1.89 9.85 4.36
CA ARG A 7 2.81 10.63 5.20
C ARG A 7 3.77 11.43 4.35
N VAL A 8 4.10 12.63 4.82
CA VAL A 8 5.14 13.47 4.23
C VAL A 8 6.50 12.97 4.69
N PHE A 9 7.40 12.82 3.72
CA PHE A 9 8.80 12.51 3.92
C PHE A 9 9.67 13.68 3.49
N GLN A 10 10.72 13.94 4.26
CA GLN A 10 11.83 14.77 3.82
C GLN A 10 12.95 13.85 3.28
N GLU A 11 13.31 14.07 2.02
CA GLU A 11 14.41 13.37 1.36
C GLU A 11 15.77 13.97 1.75
N ALA A 12 16.85 13.22 1.51
CA ALA A 12 18.20 13.65 1.88
C ALA A 12 18.67 14.92 1.15
N ASN A 13 18.07 15.23 0.00
CA ASN A 13 18.32 16.44 -0.77
C ASN A 13 17.52 17.66 -0.26
N GLY A 14 16.65 17.48 0.75
CA GLY A 14 15.81 18.53 1.34
C GLY A 14 14.43 18.67 0.70
N ASP A 15 14.11 17.89 -0.33
CA ASP A 15 12.78 17.88 -0.95
C ASP A 15 11.76 17.17 -0.08
N TYR A 16 10.49 17.52 -0.26
CA TYR A 16 9.36 16.89 0.43
C TYR A 16 8.53 16.08 -0.55
N ILE A 17 8.22 14.84 -0.18
CA ILE A 17 7.38 13.93 -0.97
C ILE A 17 6.36 13.25 -0.07
N ILE A 18 5.25 12.79 -0.64
CA ILE A 18 4.28 11.98 0.08
C ILE A 18 4.47 10.51 -0.31
N ARG A 19 4.49 9.62 0.68
CA ARG A 19 4.54 8.17 0.52
C ARG A 19 3.40 7.51 1.30
N GLU A 20 2.98 6.34 0.86
CA GLU A 20 2.10 5.48 1.65
C GLU A 20 2.93 4.76 2.71
N VAL A 21 2.49 4.85 3.97
CA VAL A 21 3.12 4.19 5.12
C VAL A 21 2.19 3.10 5.64
N PHE A 22 2.76 1.91 5.80
CA PHE A 22 2.06 0.75 6.32
C PHE A 22 2.31 0.64 7.81
N TYR A 23 1.25 0.37 8.55
CA TYR A 23 1.26 0.19 9.99
C TYR A 23 0.78 -1.22 10.34
N ALA A 24 1.47 -1.84 11.31
CA ALA A 24 1.03 -3.07 11.96
C ALA A 24 -0.17 -2.80 12.86
N GLU A 25 -0.82 -3.88 13.32
CA GLU A 25 -1.99 -3.81 14.20
C GLU A 25 -1.71 -3.10 15.53
N ASN A 26 -0.44 -3.07 15.96
CA ASN A 26 0.01 -2.35 17.15
C ASN A 26 0.35 -0.87 16.88
N GLY A 27 0.12 -0.37 15.68
CA GLY A 27 0.43 1.00 15.26
C GLY A 27 1.91 1.25 14.95
N ALA A 28 2.76 0.23 14.97
CA ALA A 28 4.16 0.36 14.55
C ALA A 28 4.25 0.50 13.02
N ILE A 29 5.10 1.40 12.54
CA ILE A 29 5.43 1.48 11.11
C ILE A 29 6.17 0.20 10.73
N ILE A 30 5.74 -0.44 9.65
CA ILE A 30 6.37 -1.66 9.12
C ILE A 30 7.01 -1.45 7.75
N GLY A 31 6.69 -0.34 7.08
CA GLY A 31 7.30 0.02 5.81
C GLY A 31 6.61 1.22 5.14
N CYS A 32 7.15 1.63 4.00
CA CYS A 32 6.56 2.66 3.14
C CYS A 32 6.79 2.34 1.66
N THR A 33 6.08 3.02 0.77
CA THR A 33 6.37 2.96 -0.67
C THR A 33 7.76 3.50 -0.98
N GLU A 34 8.42 2.93 -2.00
CA GLU A 34 9.76 3.38 -2.42
C GLU A 34 9.70 4.79 -3.03
N ASN A 35 8.74 5.01 -3.91
CA ASN A 35 8.56 6.26 -4.67
C ASN A 35 7.43 7.11 -4.10
N ALA A 36 7.46 8.40 -4.45
CA ALA A 36 6.37 9.32 -4.18
C ALA A 36 5.09 8.81 -4.83
N VAL A 37 3.96 8.99 -4.13
CA VAL A 37 2.64 8.62 -4.64
C VAL A 37 1.94 9.85 -5.21
N GLU A 38 1.25 9.64 -6.32
CA GLU A 38 0.43 10.66 -6.97
C GLU A 38 -1.04 10.45 -6.58
N PRO A 39 -1.84 11.51 -6.42
CA PRO A 39 -3.24 11.35 -6.11
C PRO A 39 -4.01 10.75 -7.28
N TRP A 40 -4.96 9.87 -7.00
CA TRP A 40 -5.69 9.13 -8.04
C TRP A 40 -7.17 8.89 -7.72
N GLY A 41 -8.01 8.85 -8.75
CA GLY A 41 -9.42 8.46 -8.65
C GLY A 41 -10.05 8.19 -10.02
N ARG A 42 -11.12 7.38 -10.09
CA ARG A 42 -11.84 7.12 -11.36
C ARG A 42 -12.87 8.21 -11.67
N SER A 43 -13.16 9.07 -10.70
CA SER A 43 -14.05 10.23 -10.81
C SER A 43 -13.43 11.44 -10.11
N PRO A 44 -13.84 12.68 -10.44
CA PRO A 44 -13.35 13.88 -9.76
C PRO A 44 -13.58 13.85 -8.23
N GLU A 45 -14.69 13.25 -7.78
CA GLU A 45 -15.01 13.11 -6.36
C GLU A 45 -14.04 12.16 -5.63
N GLU A 46 -13.67 11.05 -6.27
CA GLU A 46 -12.69 10.12 -5.71
C GLU A 46 -11.30 10.76 -5.66
N LEU A 47 -10.91 11.47 -6.72
CA LEU A 47 -9.64 12.19 -6.76
C LEU A 47 -9.59 13.29 -5.69
N ALA A 48 -10.69 14.03 -5.49
CA ALA A 48 -10.78 15.04 -4.45
C ALA A 48 -10.59 14.44 -3.06
N LYS A 49 -11.23 13.30 -2.77
CA LYS A 49 -11.07 12.59 -1.51
C LYS A 49 -9.64 12.09 -1.27
N ASP A 50 -8.96 11.65 -2.33
CA ASP A 50 -7.57 11.23 -2.24
C ASP A 50 -6.64 12.44 -1.99
N ILE A 51 -6.91 13.58 -2.64
CA ILE A 51 -6.22 14.85 -2.36
C ILE A 51 -6.46 15.31 -0.91
N GLU A 52 -7.69 15.19 -0.38
CA GLU A 52 -7.96 15.49 1.03
C GLU A 52 -7.11 14.62 1.96
N SER A 53 -6.96 13.33 1.64
CA SER A 53 -6.10 12.42 2.41
C SER A 53 -4.62 12.85 2.35
N PHE A 54 -4.16 13.40 1.24
CA PHE A 54 -2.82 14.00 1.13
C PHE A 54 -2.70 15.29 1.95
N GLN A 55 -3.75 16.11 2.02
CA GLN A 55 -3.78 17.31 2.86
C GLN A 55 -3.71 16.94 4.35
N GLU A 56 -4.41 15.88 4.77
CA GLU A 56 -4.31 15.35 6.13
C GLU A 56 -2.87 14.91 6.45
N ALA A 57 -2.16 14.33 5.48
CA ALA A 57 -0.75 13.96 5.64
C ALA A 57 0.17 15.16 5.93
N LEU A 58 -0.13 16.34 5.39
CA LEU A 58 0.62 17.58 5.64
C LEU A 58 0.47 18.09 7.09
N MET A 59 -0.62 17.72 7.77
CA MET A 59 -0.89 18.10 9.16
C MET A 59 -0.18 17.18 10.16
N LEU A 60 0.40 16.09 9.66
CA LEU A 60 1.09 15.09 10.45
C LEU A 60 2.60 15.35 10.51
N PRO A 61 3.33 14.80 11.51
CA PRO A 61 4.77 14.96 11.60
C PRO A 61 5.50 14.45 10.34
N VAL A 62 6.44 15.24 9.84
CA VAL A 62 7.29 14.83 8.70
C VAL A 62 8.21 13.70 9.14
N LEU A 63 8.31 12.68 8.30
CA LEU A 63 9.19 11.52 8.49
C LEU A 63 10.43 11.62 7.60
N THR A 64 11.45 10.84 7.90
CA THR A 64 12.60 10.60 7.02
C THR A 64 12.74 9.11 6.76
N LEU A 65 13.50 8.71 5.74
CA LEU A 65 13.79 7.29 5.50
C LEU A 65 14.52 6.62 6.67
N ALA A 66 15.20 7.39 7.52
CA ALA A 66 15.84 6.86 8.72
C ALA A 66 14.83 6.46 9.82
N ASP A 67 13.61 6.99 9.79
CA ASP A 67 12.53 6.64 10.72
C ASP A 67 11.81 5.33 10.34
N ILE A 68 12.05 4.83 9.12
CA ILE A 68 11.43 3.60 8.62
C ILE A 68 12.32 2.42 8.99
N PRO A 69 11.77 1.39 9.64
CA PRO A 69 12.55 0.21 9.98
C PRO A 69 13.15 -0.38 8.70
N THR A 70 14.47 -0.41 8.63
CA THR A 70 15.23 -0.98 7.51
C THR A 70 15.26 -2.51 7.55
N ASP A 71 14.44 -3.13 8.40
CA ASP A 71 14.29 -4.57 8.41
C ASP A 71 13.61 -4.95 7.09
N ARG A 72 14.44 -5.25 6.09
CA ARG A 72 14.07 -5.78 4.76
C ARG A 72 13.46 -7.19 4.88
N SER A 73 12.79 -7.50 5.99
CA SER A 73 11.98 -8.68 6.20
C SER A 73 10.56 -8.51 5.66
N TYR A 74 10.23 -7.38 5.02
CA TYR A 74 9.47 -7.49 3.77
C TYR A 74 10.37 -8.14 2.72
N GLN A 75 10.56 -9.45 2.88
CA GLN A 75 10.83 -10.27 1.71
C GLN A 75 9.70 -9.92 0.75
N LYS A 76 10.07 -9.44 -0.44
CA LYS A 76 9.32 -9.74 -1.65
C LYS A 76 8.82 -11.16 -1.43
N HIS A 77 7.51 -11.36 -1.23
CA HIS A 77 6.96 -12.68 -1.45
C HIS A 77 7.22 -12.92 -2.94
N GLU A 78 8.41 -13.43 -3.26
CA GLU A 78 8.55 -14.33 -4.39
C GLU A 78 7.37 -15.27 -4.20
N GLY A 79 6.43 -15.23 -5.15
CA GLY A 79 5.25 -16.07 -5.15
C GLY A 79 5.66 -17.53 -5.13
N LYS A 80 6.05 -18.03 -3.96
CA LYS A 80 6.00 -19.44 -3.62
C LYS A 80 4.52 -19.70 -3.46
N ASN A 81 3.98 -20.29 -4.52
CA ASN A 81 2.58 -20.64 -4.76
C ASN A 81 1.88 -19.69 -5.74
N ASN A 82 2.45 -19.51 -6.94
CA ASN A 82 1.61 -19.34 -8.13
C ASN A 82 0.85 -20.65 -8.36
N ILE A 83 -0.21 -20.89 -7.58
CA ILE A 83 -1.18 -21.92 -7.90
C ILE A 83 -1.90 -21.49 -9.19
N SER A 84 -1.97 -22.41 -10.15
CA SER A 84 -2.70 -22.15 -11.39
C SER A 84 -4.16 -21.82 -11.08
N HIS A 85 -4.81 -21.04 -11.94
CA HIS A 85 -6.24 -20.75 -11.85
C HIS A 85 -7.09 -22.02 -11.66
N GLU A 86 -6.71 -23.13 -12.30
CA GLU A 86 -7.35 -24.44 -12.11
C GLU A 86 -7.20 -24.99 -10.69
N GLN A 87 -6.03 -24.84 -10.06
CA GLN A 87 -5.80 -25.30 -8.69
C GLN A 87 -6.59 -24.45 -7.68
N LEU A 88 -6.69 -23.14 -7.90
CA LEU A 88 -7.55 -22.25 -7.11
C LEU A 88 -9.03 -22.64 -7.21
N MET A 89 -9.51 -22.94 -8.42
CA MET A 89 -10.89 -23.37 -8.64
C MET A 89 -11.19 -24.71 -7.95
N ALA A 90 -10.23 -25.64 -7.97
CA ALA A 90 -10.37 -26.94 -7.31
C ALA A 90 -10.37 -26.84 -5.78
N GLU A 91 -9.47 -26.04 -5.21
CA GLU A 91 -9.36 -25.87 -3.75
C GLU A 91 -10.55 -25.10 -3.15
N LEU A 92 -11.10 -24.14 -3.90
CA LEU A 92 -12.31 -23.39 -3.51
C LEU A 92 -13.61 -24.15 -3.82
N GLY A 93 -13.53 -25.36 -4.40
CA GLY A 93 -14.70 -26.18 -4.73
C GLY A 93 -15.57 -25.60 -5.84
N LEU A 94 -15.01 -24.72 -6.69
CA LEU A 94 -15.72 -23.97 -7.73
C LEU A 94 -15.69 -24.67 -9.10
N SER A 95 -15.14 -25.89 -9.19
CA SER A 95 -14.92 -26.69 -10.40
C SER A 95 -16.17 -27.08 -11.21
N HIS A 96 -17.35 -26.56 -10.89
CA HIS A 96 -18.61 -26.94 -11.54
C HIS A 96 -19.36 -25.79 -12.23
N LEU A 97 -19.00 -24.52 -12.03
CA LEU A 97 -19.77 -23.42 -12.67
C LEU A 97 -19.14 -22.97 -13.99
N SER A 98 -18.96 -23.92 -14.90
CA SER A 98 -18.83 -23.64 -16.33
C SER A 98 -20.23 -23.61 -16.96
N LEU A 99 -20.71 -22.37 -17.14
CA LEU A 99 -21.69 -21.86 -18.12
C LEU A 99 -22.41 -22.86 -19.03
N THR A 100 -23.74 -22.73 -19.10
CA THR A 100 -24.55 -22.42 -20.31
C THR A 100 -26.03 -22.33 -19.89
N SER A 101 -26.68 -21.17 -20.06
CA SER A 101 -27.56 -20.82 -21.21
C SER A 101 -28.85 -21.63 -21.27
#